data_AF-A0A849BFL9-F1
#
_entry.id   AF-A0A849BFL9-F1
#
_cell.length_a   1.000
_cell.length_b   1.000
_cell.length_c   1.000
_cell.angle_alpha   90.00
_cell.angle_beta   90.00
_cell.angle_gamma   90.00
#
_symmetry.space_group_name_H-M   'P 1'
#
loop_
_entity.id
_entity.type
_entity.pdbx_description
1 polymer ?
#
loop_
_entity_poly.entity_id
_entity_poly.type
_entity_poly.pdbx_seq_one_letter_code
_entity_poly.pdbx_strand_id
1 'polypeptide(L)'
;MIDVQWRAAPAEPQPQHARLVTEPNLAQPDDVYESLLEMHRDLSDAQSQAANAQLILLLANHIGDTAVLRQAMALARAAVPPAVPGPQADAAVPIPVPA
;
A
#
# COMPACT_ATOMS: atom_id res chain seq x y z
N MET A 1 -49.22 -23.94 17.61
CA MET A 1 -47.96 -24.59 17.99
C MET A 1 -47.11 -24.77 16.74
N ILE A 2 -46.16 -23.87 16.51
CA ILE A 2 -44.95 -24.14 15.72
C ILE A 2 -43.82 -23.51 16.53
N ASP A 3 -43.01 -24.35 17.15
CA ASP A 3 -41.85 -23.93 17.95
C ASP A 3 -40.69 -23.70 16.96
N VAL A 4 -40.47 -22.44 16.56
CA VAL A 4 -39.35 -22.05 15.71
C VAL A 4 -38.12 -21.90 16.61
N GLN A 5 -37.53 -23.02 17.02
CA GLN A 5 -36.21 -23.02 17.64
C GLN A 5 -35.17 -22.69 16.57
N TRP A 6 -34.86 -21.40 16.44
CA TRP A 6 -33.61 -20.95 15.84
C TRP A 6 -32.45 -21.52 16.67
N ARG A 7 -31.91 -22.68 16.28
CA ARG A 7 -30.56 -23.08 16.70
C ARG A 7 -29.62 -22.07 16.07
N ALA A 8 -29.00 -21.22 16.89
CA ALA A 8 -27.87 -20.43 16.46
C ALA A 8 -26.90 -21.36 15.71
N ALA A 9 -26.63 -21.05 14.44
CA ALA A 9 -25.55 -21.72 13.73
C ALA A 9 -24.28 -21.62 14.60
N PRO A 10 -23.52 -22.71 14.79
CA PRO A 10 -22.24 -22.60 15.48
C PRO A 10 -21.45 -21.48 14.80
N ALA A 11 -20.89 -20.56 15.59
CA ALA A 11 -20.07 -19.47 15.05
C ALA A 11 -18.98 -20.12 14.17
N GLU A 12 -19.08 -19.94 12.85
CA GLU A 12 -18.06 -20.45 11.97
C GLU A 12 -16.73 -19.83 12.42
N PRO A 13 -15.66 -20.62 12.62
CA PRO A 13 -14.37 -20.09 12.99
C PRO A 13 -14.00 -19.06 11.93
N GLN A 14 -13.95 -17.79 12.33
CA GLN A 14 -13.57 -16.71 11.43
C GLN A 14 -12.21 -17.07 10.85
N PRO A 15 -12.02 -16.96 9.52
CA PRO A 15 -10.76 -17.29 8.90
C PRO A 15 -9.65 -16.58 9.66
N GLN A 16 -8.66 -17.35 10.09
CA GLN A 16 -7.50 -16.85 10.79
C GLN A 16 -6.72 -16.00 9.78
N HIS A 17 -7.03 -14.71 9.70
CA HIS A 17 -6.38 -13.82 8.74
C HIS A 17 -4.89 -13.78 9.03
N ALA A 18 -4.09 -13.90 7.98
CA ALA A 18 -2.66 -13.74 8.13
C ALA A 18 -2.39 -12.31 8.63
N ARG A 19 -1.48 -12.17 9.58
CA ARG A 19 -0.99 -10.85 10.01
C ARG A 19 0.09 -10.42 9.02
N LEU A 20 0.10 -9.15 8.63
CA LEU A 20 1.17 -8.61 7.80
C LEU A 20 2.52 -8.76 8.52
N VAL A 21 3.52 -9.31 7.82
CA VAL A 21 4.91 -9.39 8.27
C VAL A 21 5.61 -8.10 7.86
N THR A 22 6.19 -7.39 8.83
CA THR A 22 6.89 -6.11 8.60
C THR A 22 8.39 -6.21 8.84
N GLU A 23 8.83 -7.33 9.38
CA GLU A 23 10.22 -7.69 9.60
C GLU A 23 10.86 -8.23 8.31
N PRO A 24 12.20 -8.18 8.17
CA PRO A 24 12.91 -8.82 7.06
C PRO A 24 12.55 -10.31 6.96
N ASN A 25 11.95 -10.71 5.84
CA ASN A 25 11.45 -12.08 5.61
C ASN A 25 11.97 -12.71 4.31
N LEU A 26 12.96 -12.10 3.66
CA LEU A 26 13.58 -12.64 2.45
C LEU A 26 14.77 -13.52 2.84
N ALA A 27 14.83 -14.73 2.29
CA ALA A 27 15.94 -15.66 2.51
C ALA A 27 17.26 -15.14 1.89
N GLN A 28 17.17 -14.50 0.73
CA GLN A 28 18.27 -13.89 0.00
C GLN A 28 17.86 -12.48 -0.43
N PRO A 29 17.99 -11.49 0.47
CA PRO A 29 17.55 -10.12 0.18
C PRO A 29 18.31 -9.50 -1.00
N ASP A 30 19.62 -9.76 -1.10
CA ASP A 30 20.50 -9.16 -2.12
C ASP A 30 20.07 -9.56 -3.54
N ASP A 31 19.82 -10.85 -3.79
CA ASP A 31 19.39 -11.37 -5.10
C ASP A 31 18.04 -10.76 -5.53
N VAL A 32 17.13 -10.57 -4.57
CA VAL A 32 15.82 -9.94 -4.83
C VAL A 32 16.00 -8.45 -5.16
N TYR A 33 16.88 -7.74 -4.44
CA TYR A 33 17.18 -6.34 -4.73
C TYR A 33 17.83 -6.16 -6.10
N GLU A 34 18.76 -7.03 -6.48
CA GLU A 34 19.37 -7.02 -7.80
C GLU A 34 18.31 -7.25 -8.89
N SER A 35 17.45 -8.25 -8.72
CA SER A 35 16.36 -8.54 -9.67
C SER A 35 15.40 -7.36 -9.84
N LEU A 36 15.08 -6.64 -8.75
CA LEU A 36 14.25 -5.43 -8.81
C LEU A 36 14.96 -4.31 -9.57
N LEU A 37 16.26 -4.13 -9.36
CA LEU A 37 17.03 -3.11 -10.07
C LEU A 37 17.11 -3.43 -11.57
N GLU A 38 17.33 -4.70 -11.91
CA GLU A 38 17.33 -5.17 -13.30
C GLU A 38 15.98 -5.00 -13.99
N MET A 39 14.87 -5.25 -13.28
CA MET A 39 13.51 -5.02 -13.80
C MET A 39 13.30 -3.56 -14.26
N HIS A 40 13.99 -2.60 -13.63
CA HIS A 40 13.88 -1.18 -13.96
C HIS A 40 14.86 -0.72 -15.04
N ARG A 41 15.79 -1.56 -15.48
CA ARG A 41 16.82 -1.19 -16.44
C ARG A 41 16.18 -0.78 -17.77
N ASP A 42 16.70 0.29 -18.36
CA ASP A 42 16.28 0.83 -19.66
C ASP A 42 14.82 1.29 -19.73
N LEU A 43 14.13 1.43 -18.59
CA LEU A 43 12.76 1.97 -18.52
C LEU A 43 12.77 3.48 -18.23
N SER A 44 11.86 4.21 -18.87
CA SER A 44 11.51 5.57 -18.43
C SER A 44 10.79 5.55 -17.08
N ASP A 45 10.72 6.70 -16.40
CA ASP A 45 10.02 6.83 -15.12
C ASP A 45 8.56 6.34 -15.20
N ALA A 46 7.84 6.69 -16.27
CA ALA A 46 6.46 6.25 -16.45
C ALA A 46 6.34 4.74 -16.63
N GLN A 47 7.26 4.12 -17.39
CA GLN A 47 7.31 2.67 -17.56
C GLN A 47 7.70 1.95 -16.26
N SER A 48 8.66 2.50 -15.53
CA SER A 48 9.09 2.01 -14.22
C SER A 48 7.93 2.01 -13.20
N GLN A 49 7.12 3.07 -13.17
CA GLN A 49 5.90 3.11 -12.36
C GLN A 49 4.86 2.09 -12.80
N ALA A 50 4.67 1.89 -14.11
CA ALA A 50 3.75 0.89 -14.63
C ALA A 50 4.19 -0.54 -14.28
N ALA A 51 5.49 -0.84 -14.37
CA ALA A 51 6.07 -2.12 -13.97
C ALA A 51 5.85 -2.38 -12.46
N ASN A 52 6.07 -1.37 -11.62
CA ASN A 52 5.80 -1.47 -10.18
C ASN A 52 4.33 -1.71 -9.86
N ALA A 53 3.41 -0.99 -10.53
CA ALA A 53 1.98 -1.21 -10.35
C ALA A 53 1.59 -2.65 -10.72
N GLN A 54 2.13 -3.18 -11.82
CA GLN A 54 1.88 -4.56 -12.25
C GLN A 54 2.44 -5.59 -11.24
N LEU A 55 3.66 -5.37 -10.74
CA LEU A 55 4.27 -6.22 -9.71
C LEU A 55 3.42 -6.25 -8.43
N ILE A 56 2.96 -5.08 -7.96
CA ILE A 56 2.10 -4.97 -6.78
C ILE A 56 0.80 -5.76 -6.97
N LEU A 57 0.16 -5.67 -8.14
CA LEU A 57 -1.08 -6.41 -8.42
C LEU A 57 -0.85 -7.93 -8.45
N LEU A 58 0.25 -8.39 -9.03
CA LEU A 58 0.62 -9.80 -9.03
C LEU A 58 0.86 -10.33 -7.61
N LEU A 59 1.59 -9.58 -6.79
CA LEU A 59 1.83 -9.93 -5.38
C LEU A 59 0.54 -9.90 -4.57
N ALA A 60 -0.35 -8.93 -4.82
CA ALA A 60 -1.65 -8.87 -4.16
C ALA A 60 -2.50 -10.10 -4.47
N ASN A 61 -2.53 -10.52 -5.73
CA ASN A 61 -3.21 -11.75 -6.15
C ASN A 61 -2.58 -13.00 -5.53
N HIS A 62 -1.25 -13.05 -5.41
CA HIS A 62 -0.55 -14.16 -4.78
C HIS A 62 -0.83 -14.26 -3.27
N ILE A 63 -0.90 -13.12 -2.57
CA ILE A 63 -1.23 -13.06 -1.13
C ILE A 63 -2.67 -13.48 -0.86
N GLY A 64 -3.63 -13.00 -1.67
CA GLY A 64 -5.05 -13.41 -1.60
C GLY A 64 -5.84 -12.99 -0.35
N ASP A 65 -5.18 -12.55 0.73
CA ASP A 65 -5.81 -12.10 1.97
C ASP A 65 -6.06 -10.58 1.97
N THR A 66 -7.32 -10.19 1.79
CA THR A 66 -7.76 -8.78 1.78
C THR A 66 -7.40 -8.05 3.08
N ALA A 67 -7.37 -8.72 4.23
CA ALA A 67 -7.03 -8.09 5.50
C ALA A 67 -5.54 -7.70 5.55
N VAL A 68 -4.65 -8.58 5.10
CA VAL A 68 -3.21 -8.30 4.94
C VAL A 68 -2.99 -7.12 3.99
N LEU A 69 -3.65 -7.15 2.83
CA LEU A 69 -3.51 -6.09 1.82
C LEU A 69 -3.96 -4.73 2.35
N ARG A 70 -5.08 -4.69 3.10
CA ARG A 70 -5.56 -3.45 3.75
C ARG A 70 -4.60 -2.92 4.80
N GLN A 71 -4.01 -3.80 5.62
CA GLN A 71 -2.99 -3.40 6.60
C GLN A 71 -1.76 -2.82 5.88
N ALA A 72 -1.29 -3.47 4.82
CA ALA A 72 -0.15 -3.01 4.03
C ALA A 72 -0.40 -1.62 3.40
N MET A 73 -1.57 -1.41 2.79
CA MET A 73 -1.94 -0.11 2.21
C MET A 73 -1.99 1.01 3.26
N ALA A 74 -2.52 0.72 4.45
CA ALA A 74 -2.60 1.70 5.54
C ALA A 74 -1.19 2.12 6.02
N LEU A 75 -0.29 1.15 6.22
CA LEU A 75 1.09 1.41 6.61
C LEU A 75 1.86 2.15 5.51
N ALA A 76 1.71 1.74 4.25
CA ALA A 76 2.34 2.41 3.12
C ALA A 76 1.91 3.88 3.02
N ARG A 77 0.62 4.18 3.21
CA ARG A 77 0.12 5.56 3.22
C ARG A 77 0.65 6.39 4.38
N ALA A 78 0.82 5.78 5.56
CA ALA A 78 1.37 6.46 6.72
C ALA A 78 2.88 6.75 6.61
N ALA A 79 3.62 5.92 5.86
CA ALA A 79 5.06 6.06 5.67
C ALA A 79 5.45 7.17 4.68
N VAL A 80 4.52 7.61 3.82
CA VAL A 80 4.80 8.70 2.87
C VAL A 80 4.74 10.04 3.62
N PRO A 81 5.84 10.80 3.70
CA PRO A 81 5.81 12.13 4.32
C PRO A 81 4.84 13.03 3.56
N PRO A 82 4.16 13.98 4.24
CA PRO A 82 3.26 14.90 3.57
C PRO A 82 4.01 15.63 2.46
N ALA A 83 3.43 15.69 1.27
CA ALA A 83 3.98 16.47 0.18
C ALA A 83 4.16 17.91 0.69
N VAL A 84 5.40 18.35 0.83
CA VAL A 84 5.69 19.75 1.14
C VAL A 84 5.08 20.56 -0.01
N PRO A 85 4.06 21.39 0.23
CA PRO A 85 3.60 22.30 -0.81
C PRO A 85 4.80 23.17 -1.15
N GLY A 86 5.26 23.13 -2.40
CA GLY A 86 6.25 24.09 -2.87
C GLY A 86 5.79 25.52 -2.57
N PRO A 87 6.72 26.49 -2.41
CA PRO A 87 6.35 27.87 -2.11
C PRO A 87 5.25 28.32 -3.06
N GLN A 88 4.08 28.62 -2.51
CA GLN A 88 2.93 29.10 -3.26
C GLN A 88 3.37 30.40 -3.94
N ALA A 89 3.59 30.34 -5.26
CA ALA A 89 4.00 31.48 -6.08
C ALA A 89 2.88 32.53 -6.27
N ASP A 90 1.94 32.62 -5.32
CA ASP A 90 0.80 33.53 -5.38
C ASP A 90 0.45 34.16 -4.02
N ALA A 91 1.43 34.27 -3.11
CA ALA A 91 1.35 35.28 -2.07
C ALA A 91 1.94 36.58 -2.63
N ALA A 92 1.19 37.24 -3.51
CA ALA A 92 1.40 38.64 -3.82
C ALA A 92 1.28 39.44 -2.50
N VAL A 93 2.41 39.63 -1.81
CA VAL A 93 2.51 40.53 -0.67
C VAL A 93 2.16 41.93 -1.20
N PRO A 94 1.07 42.58 -0.76
CA PRO A 94 0.78 43.93 -1.19
C PRO A 94 1.85 44.85 -0.63
N ILE A 95 2.65 45.47 -1.51
CA ILE A 95 3.57 46.54 -1.13
C ILE A 95 2.73 47.76 -0.71
N PRO A 96 2.87 48.28 0.51
CA PRO A 96 2.19 49.51 0.90
C PRO A 96 2.79 50.70 0.14
N VAL A 97 1.95 51.43 -0.59
CA VAL A 97 2.33 52.71 -1.20
C VAL A 97 2.27 53.79 -0.12
N PRO A 98 3.35 54.52 0.17
CA PRO A 98 3.30 55.63 1.12
C PRO A 98 2.49 56.81 0.56
N ALA A 99 1.77 57.49 1.44
CA ALA A 99 0.97 58.69 1.16
C ALA A 99 1.81 59.93 0.85
#